data_AF-A0A1B2YMP1-F1
#
_entry.id   AF-A0A1B2YMP1-F1
#
_cell.length_a   1.000
_cell.length_b   1.000
_cell.length_c   1.000
_cell.angle_alpha   90.00
_cell.angle_beta   90.00
_cell.angle_gamma   90.00
#
_symmetry.space_group_name_H-M   'P 1'
#
loop_
_entity.id
_entity.type
_entity.pdbx_description
1 polymer ?
#
loop_
_entity_poly.entity_id
_entity_poly.type
_entity_poly.pdbx_seq_one_letter_code
_entity_poly.pdbx_strand_id
1 'polypeptide(L)'
;MNFPALLTTFAPALISLALFINTRYFPPSLGNPFLSKAPEWWMRDQATWDKAYSFLAQKYGIGTIALFAICSCLLFLESPYAAYGGYIALVAYVVLANYQVRSYMQEKVK
;
A
#
# COMPACT_ATOMS: atom_id res chain seq x y z
N MET A 1 18.20 -17.61 13.82
CA MET A 1 17.38 -16.38 13.82
C MET A 1 16.20 -16.55 14.77
N ASN A 2 15.94 -15.61 15.68
CA ASN A 2 14.87 -15.76 16.68
C ASN A 2 13.53 -15.23 16.14
N PHE A 3 12.41 -15.83 16.56
CA PHE A 3 11.05 -15.51 16.12
C PHE A 3 10.72 -14.00 16.09
N PRO A 4 11.11 -13.18 17.09
CA PRO A 4 10.86 -11.74 17.06
C PRO A 4 11.53 -11.01 15.88
N ALA A 5 12.77 -11.37 15.54
CA ALA A 5 13.50 -10.74 14.43
C ALA A 5 12.87 -11.08 13.07
N LEU A 6 12.35 -12.29 12.94
CA LEU A 6 11.60 -12.76 11.78
C LEU A 6 10.31 -11.95 11.61
N LEU A 7 9.58 -11.77 12.71
CA LEU A 7 8.33 -11.00 12.73
C LEU A 7 8.57 -9.51 12.43
N THR A 8 9.56 -8.88 13.05
CA THR A 8 9.85 -7.45 12.86
C THR A 8 10.31 -7.13 11.44
N THR A 9 11.05 -8.05 10.80
CA THR A 9 11.53 -7.84 9.43
C THR A 9 10.43 -8.05 8.39
N PHE A 10 9.48 -8.96 8.63
CA PHE A 10 8.32 -9.14 7.75
C PHE A 10 7.12 -8.24 8.07
N ALA A 11 7.10 -7.57 9.22
CA ALA A 11 6.02 -6.67 9.60
C ALA A 11 5.63 -5.66 8.50
N PRO A 12 6.57 -5.03 7.75
CA PRO A 12 6.20 -4.14 6.66
C PRO A 12 5.44 -4.82 5.52
N ALA A 13 5.82 -6.04 5.15
CA ALA A 13 5.12 -6.83 4.13
C ALA A 13 3.72 -7.26 4.60
N LEU A 14 3.58 -7.64 5.88
CA LEU A 14 2.30 -7.99 6.49
C LEU A 14 1.35 -6.78 6.58
N ILE A 15 1.87 -5.59 6.89
CA ILE A 15 1.10 -4.34 6.88
C ILE A 15 0.61 -4.04 5.45
N SER A 16 1.48 -4.18 4.45
CA SER A 16 1.08 -4.00 3.04
C SER A 16 -0.01 -4.99 2.63
N LEU A 17 0.09 -6.25 3.06
CA LEU A 17 -0.95 -7.26 2.81
C LEU A 17 -2.28 -6.88 3.46
N ALA A 18 -2.25 -6.37 4.70
CA ALA A 18 -3.44 -5.88 5.37
C ALA A 18 -4.09 -4.70 4.61
N LEU A 19 -3.29 -3.78 4.10
CA LEU A 19 -3.78 -2.67 3.26
C LEU A 19 -4.40 -3.17 1.95
N PHE A 20 -3.78 -4.15 1.29
CA PHE A 20 -4.32 -4.78 0.09
C PHE A 20 -5.67 -5.46 0.35
N ILE A 21 -5.76 -6.28 1.40
CA ILE A 21 -7.01 -6.97 1.76
C ILE A 21 -8.08 -5.93 2.11
N ASN A 22 -7.73 -4.92 2.90
CA ASN A 22 -8.66 -3.87 3.27
C ASN A 22 -9.23 -3.14 2.04
N THR A 23 -8.36 -2.70 1.13
CA THR A 23 -8.79 -1.99 -0.09
C THR A 23 -9.48 -2.86 -1.12
N ARG A 24 -9.19 -4.16 -1.17
CA ARG A 24 -9.77 -5.07 -2.17
C ARG A 24 -11.17 -5.57 -1.79
N TYR A 25 -11.39 -5.85 -0.50
CA TYR A 25 -12.57 -6.56 -0.03
C TYR A 25 -13.55 -5.70 0.77
N PHE A 26 -13.10 -4.59 1.35
CA PHE A 26 -13.98 -3.70 2.08
C PHE A 26 -14.35 -2.49 1.22
N PRO A 27 -15.63 -2.11 1.19
CA PRO A 27 -16.05 -0.93 0.46
C PRO A 27 -15.31 0.29 1.02
N PRO A 28 -15.06 1.29 0.16
CA PRO A 28 -14.57 2.58 0.62
C PRO A 28 -15.54 3.14 1.67
N SER A 29 -15.18 3.12 2.95
CA SER A 29 -15.79 4.09 3.85
C SER A 29 -15.41 5.46 3.32
N LEU A 30 -16.34 6.43 3.31
CA LEU A 30 -16.15 7.80 2.81
C LEU A 30 -14.93 8.55 3.41
N GLY A 31 -14.14 7.91 4.27
CA GLY A 31 -12.98 8.46 4.97
C GLY A 31 -11.75 7.56 4.99
N ASN A 32 -11.39 6.84 3.92
CA ASN A 32 -10.04 6.29 3.86
C ASN A 32 -9.01 7.43 3.87
N PRO A 33 -8.17 7.53 4.91
CA PRO A 33 -7.25 8.65 5.07
C PRO A 33 -6.29 8.81 3.90
N PHE A 34 -6.00 7.71 3.19
CA PHE A 34 -5.08 7.70 2.04
C PHE A 34 -5.62 8.45 0.82
N LEU A 35 -6.95 8.57 0.70
CA LEU A 35 -7.62 9.36 -0.34
C LEU A 35 -8.27 10.64 0.22
N SER A 36 -7.92 11.05 1.45
CA SER A 36 -8.47 12.24 2.12
C SER A 36 -8.18 13.57 1.39
N LYS A 37 -7.27 13.58 0.42
CA LYS A 37 -6.99 14.72 -0.48
C LYS A 37 -7.47 14.48 -1.91
N ALA A 38 -8.44 13.59 -2.11
CA ALA A 38 -9.07 13.37 -3.42
C ALA A 38 -9.81 14.64 -3.87
N PRO A 39 -9.78 14.98 -5.17
CA PRO A 39 -10.55 16.09 -5.72
C PRO A 39 -12.06 15.92 -5.45
N GLU A 40 -12.77 17.04 -5.27
CA GLU A 40 -14.22 17.04 -4.99
C GLU A 40 -15.04 16.28 -6.04
N TRP A 41 -14.59 16.24 -7.30
CA TRP A 41 -15.30 15.52 -8.36
C TRP A 41 -15.28 14.00 -8.18
N TRP A 42 -14.31 13.43 -7.45
CA TRP A 42 -14.33 11.99 -7.12
C TRP A 42 -15.52 11.69 -6.22
N MET A 43 -15.82 12.57 -5.26
CA MET A 43 -16.93 12.47 -4.31
C MET A 43 -18.32 12.60 -4.94
N ARG A 44 -18.42 12.93 -6.24
CA ARG A 44 -19.72 13.09 -6.92
C ARG A 44 -20.34 11.77 -7.39
N ASP A 45 -19.53 10.74 -7.64
CA ASP A 45 -20.02 9.46 -8.16
C ASP A 45 -19.33 8.27 -7.49
N GLN A 46 -20.13 7.34 -6.98
CA GLN A 46 -19.67 6.10 -6.37
C GLN A 46 -18.84 5.27 -7.36
N ALA A 47 -19.19 5.28 -8.65
CA ALA A 47 -18.46 4.53 -9.67
C ALA A 47 -17.02 5.06 -9.87
N THR A 48 -16.79 6.35 -9.63
CA THR A 48 -15.46 6.96 -9.69
C THR A 48 -14.61 6.57 -8.49
N TRP A 49 -15.22 6.52 -7.30
CA TRP A 49 -14.56 6.00 -6.08
C TRP A 49 -14.20 4.53 -6.18
N ASP A 50 -15.11 3.70 -6.68
CA ASP A 50 -14.87 2.25 -6.83
C ASP A 50 -13.72 1.98 -7.82
N LYS A 51 -13.61 2.76 -8.90
CA LYS A 51 -12.47 2.69 -9.84
C LYS A 51 -11.16 3.10 -9.17
N ALA A 52 -11.14 4.20 -8.41
CA ALA A 52 -9.95 4.65 -7.69
C ALA A 52 -9.48 3.60 -6.68
N TYR A 53 -10.41 2.98 -5.94
CA TYR A 53 -10.13 1.92 -4.98
C TYR A 53 -9.66 0.64 -5.64
N SER A 54 -10.26 0.24 -6.75
CA SER A 54 -9.82 -0.92 -7.51
C SER A 54 -8.37 -0.76 -7.99
N PHE A 55 -8.03 0.42 -8.51
CA PHE A 55 -6.68 0.73 -8.93
C PHE A 55 -5.71 0.81 -7.74
N LEU A 56 -6.12 1.41 -6.61
CA LEU A 56 -5.33 1.45 -5.38
C LEU A 56 -5.06 0.04 -4.84
N ALA A 57 -6.06 -0.83 -4.82
CA ALA A 57 -5.92 -2.23 -4.42
C ALA A 57 -4.95 -2.97 -5.36
N GLN A 58 -5.03 -2.74 -6.67
CA GLN A 58 -4.05 -3.32 -7.61
C GLN A 58 -2.62 -2.85 -7.28
N LYS A 59 -2.45 -1.55 -7.00
CA LYS A 59 -1.15 -1.02 -6.59
C LYS A 59 -0.68 -1.69 -5.32
N TYR A 60 -1.49 -1.72 -4.25
CA TYR A 60 -1.26 -2.41 -2.97
C TYR A 60 -0.92 -3.90 -3.11
N GLY A 61 -1.51 -4.61 -4.08
CA GLY A 61 -1.12 -5.99 -4.38
C GLY A 61 0.32 -6.11 -4.89
N ILE A 62 0.71 -5.29 -5.86
CA ILE A 62 2.04 -5.35 -6.51
C ILE A 62 3.16 -5.11 -5.50
N GLY A 63 3.05 -4.06 -4.69
CA GLY A 63 4.10 -3.76 -3.71
C GLY A 63 4.02 -4.60 -2.45
N THR A 64 2.90 -5.26 -2.15
CA THR A 64 2.92 -6.36 -1.16
C THR A 64 3.90 -7.45 -1.61
N ILE A 65 3.83 -7.89 -2.87
CA ILE A 65 4.77 -8.87 -3.43
C ILE A 65 6.21 -8.34 -3.38
N ALA A 66 6.42 -7.09 -3.79
CA ALA A 66 7.76 -6.47 -3.75
C ALA A 66 8.31 -6.37 -2.32
N LEU A 67 7.48 -6.02 -1.35
CA LEU A 67 7.87 -5.94 0.06
C LEU A 67 8.18 -7.31 0.64
N PHE A 68 7.46 -8.37 0.25
CA PHE A 68 7.82 -9.74 0.65
C PHE A 68 9.20 -10.11 0.11
N ALA A 69 9.52 -9.78 -1.13
CA ALA A 69 10.85 -10.01 -1.70
C ALA A 69 11.93 -9.22 -0.96
N ILE A 70 11.72 -7.91 -0.75
CA ILE A 70 12.65 -7.03 -0.04
C ILE A 70 12.88 -7.51 1.40
N CYS A 71 11.81 -7.81 2.14
CA CYS A 71 11.91 -8.28 3.53
C CYS A 71 12.61 -9.66 3.60
N SER A 72 12.39 -10.52 2.60
CA SER A 72 13.11 -11.79 2.49
C SER A 72 14.61 -11.58 2.28
N CYS A 73 15.00 -10.65 1.41
CA CYS A 73 16.42 -10.29 1.23
C CYS A 73 17.03 -9.68 2.50
N LEU A 74 16.27 -8.82 3.19
CA LEU A 74 16.70 -8.16 4.43
C LEU A 74 16.93 -9.15 5.58
N LEU A 75 16.18 -10.26 5.63
CA LEU A 75 16.39 -11.34 6.60
C LEU A 75 17.77 -11.99 6.47
N PHE A 76 18.29 -12.12 5.24
CA PHE A 76 19.62 -12.69 4.99
C PHE A 76 20.76 -11.72 5.31
N LEU A 77 20.47 -10.43 5.48
CA LEU A 77 21.48 -9.42 5.74
C LEU A 77 22.00 -9.44 7.19
N GLU A 78 21.31 -10.18 8.09
CA GLU A 78 21.61 -10.33 9.53
C GLU A 78 21.89 -9.02 10.29
N SER A 79 21.45 -7.88 9.74
CA SER A 79 21.69 -6.56 10.31
C SER A 79 20.56 -6.17 11.27
N PRO A 80 20.87 -5.60 12.44
CA PRO A 80 19.85 -5.09 13.37
C PRO A 80 19.04 -3.95 12.77
N TYR A 81 19.52 -3.31 11.69
CA TYR A 81 18.84 -2.22 11.01
C TYR A 81 17.99 -2.66 9.81
N ALA A 82 17.99 -3.95 9.47
CA ALA A 82 17.31 -4.47 8.29
C ALA A 82 15.80 -4.19 8.32
N ALA A 83 15.17 -4.27 9.51
CA ALA A 83 13.75 -3.96 9.68
C ALA A 83 13.40 -2.52 9.28
N TYR A 84 14.26 -1.53 9.61
CA TYR A 84 14.03 -0.13 9.22
C TYR A 84 13.98 0.05 7.71
N GLY A 85 14.83 -0.68 6.96
CA GLY A 85 14.79 -0.68 5.49
C GLY A 85 13.44 -1.12 4.94
N GLY A 86 12.85 -2.17 5.52
CA GLY A 86 11.51 -2.63 5.17
C GLY A 86 10.41 -1.60 5.46
N TYR A 87 10.48 -0.92 6.61
CA TYR A 87 9.53 0.15 6.94
C TYR A 87 9.64 1.37 6.03
N ILE A 88 10.86 1.79 5.67
CA ILE A 88 11.07 2.87 4.71
C ILE A 88 10.49 2.49 3.34
N ALA A 89 10.73 1.26 2.88
CA ALA A 89 10.17 0.76 1.63
C ALA A 89 8.63 0.76 1.66
N LEU A 90 8.01 0.36 2.77
CA LEU A 90 6.56 0.40 2.94
C LEU A 90 6.02 1.84 2.82
N VAL A 91 6.63 2.80 3.51
CA VAL A 91 6.18 4.21 3.47
C VAL A 91 6.30 4.78 2.06
N ALA A 92 7.47 4.60 1.43
CA ALA A 92 7.71 5.08 0.06
C ALA A 92 6.68 4.50 -0.91
N TYR A 93 6.40 3.21 -0.77
CA TYR A 93 5.43 2.51 -1.59
C TYR A 93 4.00 3.01 -1.39
N VAL A 94 3.54 3.21 -0.15
CA VAL A 94 2.20 3.75 0.13
C VAL A 94 2.03 5.14 -0.46
N VAL A 95 3.06 5.99 -0.39
CA VAL A 95 3.05 7.33 -1.01
C VAL A 95 2.97 7.22 -2.53
N LEU A 96 3.78 6.36 -3.15
CA LEU A 96 3.78 6.14 -4.60
C LEU A 96 2.45 5.59 -5.10
N ALA A 97 1.86 4.61 -4.41
CA ALA A 97 0.56 4.04 -4.77
C ALA A 97 -0.52 5.12 -4.79
N ASN A 98 -0.57 5.97 -3.76
CA ASN A 98 -1.52 7.09 -3.70
C ASN A 98 -1.29 8.11 -4.82
N TYR A 99 -0.03 8.46 -5.10
CA TYR A 99 0.29 9.36 -6.21
C TYR A 99 -0.17 8.80 -7.56
N GLN A 100 0.12 7.52 -7.83
CA GLN A 100 -0.27 6.86 -9.09
C GLN A 100 -1.78 6.79 -9.27
N VAL A 101 -2.54 6.54 -8.20
CA VAL A 101 -4.01 6.54 -8.25
C VAL A 101 -4.53 7.93 -8.58
N ARG A 102 -3.97 8.98 -7.97
CA ARG A 102 -4.35 10.36 -8.27
C ARG A 102 -4.06 10.74 -9.72
N SER A 103 -2.86 10.44 -10.22
CA SER A 103 -2.47 10.69 -11.62
C SER A 103 -3.42 9.97 -12.59
N TYR A 104 -3.66 8.68 -12.35
CA TYR A 104 -4.52 7.85 -13.20
C TYR A 104 -5.94 8.41 -13.33
N MET A 105 -6.55 8.78 -12.21
CA MET A 105 -7.91 9.30 -12.20
C MET A 105 -7.99 10.70 -12.84
N GLN A 106 -6.96 11.56 -12.66
CA GLN A 106 -6.91 12.87 -13.31
C GLN A 106 -6.74 12.80 -14.84
N GLU A 107 -6.07 11.77 -15.34
CA GLU A 107 -5.81 11.60 -16.77
C GLU A 107 -6.91 10.83 -17.50
N LYS A 108 -7.50 9.80 -16.88
CA LYS A 108 -8.34 8.81 -17.57
C LYS A 108 -9.83 8.82 -17.21
N VAL A 109 -10.24 9.52 -16.16
CA VAL A 109 -11.61 9.46 -15.62
C VAL A 109 -12.30 10.84 -15.58
N LYS A 110 -11.75 11.85 -16.30
CA LYS A 110 -12.39 13.17 -16.46
C LYS A 110 -13.60 13.13 -17.38
#